data_AF-A0AA37TDF9-F1
#
_entry.id   AF-A0AA37TDF9-F1
#
_cell.length_a   1.000
_cell.length_b   1.000
_cell.length_c   1.000
_cell.angle_alpha   90.00
_cell.angle_beta   90.00
_cell.angle_gamma   90.00
#
_symmetry.space_group_name_H-M   'P 1'
#
loop_
_entity.id
_entity.type
_entity.pdbx_description
1 polymer ?
#
loop_
_entity_poly.entity_id
_entity_poly.type
_entity_poly.pdbx_seq_one_letter_code
_entity_poly.pdbx_strand_id
1 'polypeptide(L)'
;MFSTADEKPKDSFRRWQETIFERLVPVELTPAGDRPFRGTLEAAEVGPLLITRITQSAVTTEATRDTIRRHGKHDTLNVAIVLRGEISSSQDDRISVQRPGDIVVLDRRPTTMASAAETQTLFLEVPRASLERPLGSTRRYTALTIGADQPGTSLVTTFFDELVRTYGHLTPEMAARMASIGIDLLVASIAERLSQDPPENLQATLIVQRASAYIEGNLVDLDLDPTRLASAIGVSLRYLQELFHAQDRNISDWIWRRRLEVAAQRLADPGFAHVAIGALAYGCGFSNQSHFSRRFKDRYELAPTDYRWRALRSKV
;
A
#
# COMPACT_ATOMS: atom_id res chain seq x y z
N MET A 1 -12.90 21.08 6.80
CA MET A 1 -13.01 20.09 7.88
C MET A 1 -14.26 19.26 7.66
N PHE A 2 -14.18 17.95 7.81
CA PHE A 2 -15.29 16.99 7.77
C PHE A 2 -15.18 16.08 9.01
N SER A 3 -16.32 15.73 9.62
CA SER A 3 -16.38 14.90 10.83
C SER A 3 -17.57 13.97 10.74
N THR A 4 -17.39 12.70 11.12
CA THR A 4 -18.51 11.75 11.24
C THR A 4 -19.25 11.85 12.58
N ALA A 5 -18.86 12.76 13.48
CA ALA A 5 -19.46 12.89 14.80
C ALA A 5 -20.92 13.36 14.77
N ASP A 6 -21.28 14.15 13.76
CA ASP A 6 -22.64 14.67 13.55
C ASP A 6 -23.51 13.73 12.70
N GLU A 7 -22.95 12.60 12.26
CA GLU A 7 -23.63 11.62 11.42
C GLU A 7 -24.32 10.53 12.26
N LYS A 8 -25.43 9.99 11.72
CA LYS A 8 -26.06 8.82 12.34
C LYS A 8 -25.07 7.64 12.35
N PRO A 9 -24.94 6.87 13.44
CA PRO A 9 -23.95 5.79 13.56
C PRO A 9 -23.99 4.74 12.43
N LYS A 10 -25.16 4.52 11.82
CA LYS A 10 -25.35 3.60 10.69
C LYS A 10 -24.84 4.13 9.34
N ASP A 11 -24.68 5.45 9.22
CA ASP A 11 -24.30 6.14 7.98
C ASP A 11 -22.87 6.70 8.04
N SER A 12 -22.26 6.75 9.23
CA SER A 12 -20.94 7.37 9.48
C SER A 12 -19.82 6.75 8.63
N PHE A 13 -19.77 5.42 8.56
CA PHE A 13 -18.73 4.73 7.79
C PHE A 13 -18.87 4.92 6.29
N ARG A 14 -20.10 4.85 5.77
CA ARG A 14 -20.37 5.08 4.34
C ARG A 14 -19.99 6.49 3.93
N ARG A 15 -20.37 7.51 4.71
CA ARG A 15 -20.00 8.90 4.42
C ARG A 15 -18.51 9.17 4.57
N TRP A 16 -17.85 8.49 5.51
CA TRP A 16 -16.40 8.51 5.60
C TRP A 16 -15.75 7.98 4.33
N GLN A 17 -16.20 6.83 3.84
CA GLN A 17 -15.70 6.22 2.62
C GLN A 17 -15.93 7.11 1.40
N GLU A 18 -17.12 7.70 1.24
CA GLU A 18 -17.43 8.66 0.19
C GLU A 18 -16.48 9.88 0.25
N THR A 19 -16.26 10.44 1.45
CA THR A 19 -15.39 11.60 1.63
C THR A 19 -13.92 11.30 1.32
N ILE A 20 -13.40 10.15 1.78
CA ILE A 20 -12.03 9.70 1.48
C ILE A 20 -11.87 9.47 -0.02
N PHE A 21 -12.86 8.82 -0.63
CA PHE A 21 -12.88 8.54 -2.06
C PHE A 21 -12.88 9.83 -2.90
N GLU A 22 -13.71 10.81 -2.54
CA GLU A 22 -13.81 12.10 -3.24
C GLU A 22 -12.57 12.98 -3.06
N ARG A 23 -11.99 13.03 -1.86
CA ARG A 23 -10.96 14.02 -1.52
C ARG A 23 -9.52 13.54 -1.65
N LEU A 24 -9.27 12.24 -1.51
CA LEU A 24 -7.90 11.72 -1.41
C LEU A 24 -7.58 10.73 -2.52
N VAL A 25 -8.13 9.52 -2.39
CA VAL A 25 -7.88 8.38 -3.27
C VAL A 25 -9.05 7.41 -3.19
N PRO A 26 -9.44 6.81 -4.33
CA PRO A 26 -10.23 5.60 -4.37
C PRO A 26 -9.53 4.49 -3.58
N VAL A 27 -10.06 4.20 -2.40
CA VAL A 27 -9.63 3.10 -1.53
C VAL A 27 -10.84 2.34 -1.05
N GLU A 28 -10.67 1.03 -0.87
CA GLU A 28 -11.62 0.17 -0.20
C GLU A 28 -11.31 0.24 1.29
N LEU A 29 -12.32 0.66 2.08
CA LEU A 29 -12.20 0.75 3.53
C LEU A 29 -13.01 -0.38 4.15
N THR A 30 -12.43 -1.05 5.14
CA THR A 30 -13.11 -2.07 5.94
C THR A 30 -12.91 -1.75 7.43
N PRO A 31 -13.97 -1.58 8.23
CA PRO A 31 -13.81 -1.38 9.68
C PRO A 31 -13.12 -2.59 10.30
N ALA A 32 -12.17 -2.35 11.21
CA ALA A 32 -11.39 -3.41 11.85
C ALA A 32 -11.77 -3.65 13.33
N GLY A 33 -12.92 -3.14 13.78
CA GLY A 33 -13.40 -3.35 15.16
C GLY A 33 -14.92 -3.27 15.32
N ASP A 34 -15.40 -3.66 16.49
CA ASP A 34 -16.84 -3.85 16.80
C ASP A 34 -17.57 -2.56 17.22
N ARG A 35 -16.86 -1.43 17.31
CA ARG A 35 -17.44 -0.14 17.72
C ARG A 35 -17.90 0.67 16.51
N PRO A 36 -18.88 1.58 16.67
CA PRO A 36 -19.26 2.51 15.61
C PRO A 36 -18.05 3.30 15.12
N PHE A 37 -17.83 3.27 13.80
CA PHE A 37 -16.71 3.96 13.18
C PHE A 37 -16.80 5.47 13.38
N ARG A 38 -15.68 6.08 13.77
CA ARG A 38 -15.49 7.53 13.87
C ARG A 38 -14.29 7.96 13.03
N GLY A 39 -14.46 9.03 12.26
CA GLY A 39 -13.41 9.64 11.47
C GLY A 39 -13.56 11.17 11.39
N THR A 40 -12.43 11.88 11.41
CA THR A 40 -12.35 13.31 11.10
C THR A 40 -11.27 13.55 10.05
N LEU A 41 -11.57 14.44 9.11
CA LEU A 41 -10.70 14.82 8.02
C LEU A 41 -10.58 16.33 7.93
N GLU A 42 -9.36 16.83 8.02
CA GLU A 42 -9.01 18.21 7.76
C GLU A 42 -8.09 18.22 6.54
N ALA A 43 -8.36 19.12 5.59
CA ALA A 43 -7.56 19.26 4.39
C ALA A 43 -7.20 20.73 4.19
N ALA A 44 -5.96 20.97 3.79
CA ALA A 44 -5.41 22.27 3.47
C ALA A 44 -4.57 22.16 2.18
N GLU A 45 -4.76 23.11 1.27
CA GLU A 45 -3.89 23.28 0.12
C GLU A 45 -2.84 24.34 0.47
N VAL A 46 -1.57 23.93 0.46
CA VAL A 46 -0.43 24.79 0.78
C VAL A 46 0.52 24.79 -0.41
N GLY A 47 0.35 25.77 -1.30
CA GLY A 47 1.05 25.79 -2.58
C GLY A 47 0.72 24.53 -3.41
N PRO A 48 1.71 23.74 -3.86
CA PRO A 48 1.48 22.51 -4.62
C PRO A 48 1.09 21.30 -3.76
N LEU A 49 1.03 21.44 -2.44
CA LEU A 49 0.76 20.32 -1.53
C LEU A 49 -0.71 20.30 -1.11
N LEU A 50 -1.34 19.13 -1.25
CA LEU A 50 -2.56 18.81 -0.52
C LEU A 50 -2.15 18.11 0.77
N ILE A 51 -2.37 18.78 1.90
CA ILE A 51 -2.09 18.27 3.24
C ILE A 51 -3.41 17.84 3.87
N THR A 52 -3.50 16.60 4.31
CA THR A 52 -4.70 16.06 4.95
C THR A 52 -4.38 15.45 6.30
N ARG A 53 -5.03 15.93 7.35
CA ARG A 53 -4.99 15.31 8.68
C ARG A 53 -6.22 14.42 8.84
N ILE A 54 -5.98 13.15 9.14
CA ILE A 54 -7.02 12.14 9.31
C ILE A 54 -6.91 11.58 10.71
N THR A 55 -8.00 11.67 11.48
CA THR A 55 -8.18 10.88 12.70
C THR A 55 -9.24 9.84 12.41
N GLN A 56 -8.97 8.57 12.67
CA GLN A 56 -9.94 7.52 12.38
C GLN A 56 -9.80 6.32 13.31
N SER A 57 -10.93 5.66 13.55
CA SER A 57 -11.01 4.37 14.25
C SER A 57 -10.25 3.28 13.51
N ALA A 58 -10.11 2.10 14.15
CA ALA A 58 -9.48 0.92 13.55
C ALA A 58 -10.07 0.60 12.17
N VAL A 59 -9.21 0.57 11.15
CA VAL A 59 -9.62 0.41 9.75
C VAL A 59 -8.53 -0.27 8.93
N THR A 60 -8.96 -1.09 7.98
CA THR A 60 -8.12 -1.58 6.89
C THR A 60 -8.47 -0.79 5.64
N THR A 61 -7.45 -0.21 5.01
CA THR A 61 -7.52 0.55 3.77
C THR A 61 -6.78 -0.22 2.69
N GLU A 62 -7.44 -0.49 1.57
CA GLU A 62 -6.84 -1.17 0.43
C GLU A 62 -6.98 -0.31 -0.84
N ALA A 63 -5.85 0.01 -1.46
CA ALA A 63 -5.82 0.53 -2.82
C ALA A 63 -5.57 -0.64 -3.77
N THR A 64 -6.59 -1.05 -4.53
CA THR A 64 -6.48 -2.14 -5.50
C THR A 64 -6.03 -1.60 -6.86
N ARG A 65 -5.61 -2.49 -7.78
CA ARG A 65 -5.27 -2.09 -9.16
C ARG A 65 -6.43 -1.35 -9.84
N ASP A 66 -7.66 -1.78 -9.54
CA ASP A 66 -8.86 -1.20 -10.13
C ASP A 66 -9.20 0.17 -9.52
N THR A 67 -9.10 0.34 -8.20
CA THR A 67 -9.30 1.66 -7.58
C THR A 67 -8.25 2.67 -8.03
N ILE A 68 -6.98 2.25 -8.15
CA ILE A 68 -5.88 3.09 -8.66
C ILE A 68 -6.11 3.51 -10.11
N ARG A 69 -6.60 2.62 -10.98
CA ARG A 69 -6.89 2.95 -12.39
C ARG A 69 -7.94 4.06 -12.51
N ARG A 70 -8.88 4.14 -11.57
CA ARG A 70 -9.93 5.16 -11.54
C ARG A 70 -9.46 6.51 -10.99
N HIS A 71 -8.26 6.58 -10.40
CA HIS A 71 -7.78 7.75 -9.66
C HIS A 71 -7.27 8.89 -10.54
N GLY A 72 -6.69 8.59 -11.72
CA GLY A 72 -6.13 9.60 -12.63
C GLY A 72 -4.90 10.38 -12.13
N LYS A 73 -4.54 10.29 -10.84
CA LYS A 73 -3.34 10.97 -10.28
C LYS A 73 -2.11 10.06 -10.28
N HIS A 74 -1.51 9.79 -11.45
CA HIS A 74 -0.29 8.97 -11.54
C HIS A 74 0.99 9.74 -11.15
N ASP A 75 0.91 11.06 -11.14
CA ASP A 75 2.06 11.97 -11.02
C ASP A 75 2.28 12.48 -9.59
N THR A 76 1.58 11.92 -8.60
CA THR A 76 1.75 12.27 -7.19
C THR A 76 2.08 11.06 -6.33
N LEU A 77 2.83 11.27 -5.26
CA LEU A 77 3.11 10.32 -4.20
C LEU A 77 2.38 10.76 -2.94
N ASN A 78 2.12 9.82 -2.05
CA ASN A 78 1.54 10.10 -0.76
C ASN A 78 2.58 9.84 0.34
N VAL A 79 2.87 10.85 1.15
CA VAL A 79 3.74 10.71 2.31
C VAL A 79 2.87 10.73 3.56
N ALA A 80 2.92 9.66 4.35
CA ALA A 80 2.17 9.54 5.58
C ALA A 80 3.11 9.74 6.77
N ILE A 81 2.73 10.67 7.66
CA ILE A 81 3.39 10.92 8.95
C ILE A 81 2.43 10.48 10.05
N VAL A 82 2.79 9.47 10.82
CA VAL A 82 1.94 9.01 11.92
C VAL A 82 2.09 9.97 13.09
N LEU A 83 0.99 10.54 13.56
CA LEU A 83 0.98 11.48 14.68
C LEU A 83 0.54 10.80 15.98
N ARG A 84 -0.37 9.83 15.89
CA ARG A 84 -0.84 9.01 17.02
C ARG A 84 -1.24 7.62 16.54
N GLY A 85 -1.04 6.63 17.41
CA GLY A 85 -1.38 5.23 17.15
C GLY A 85 -0.31 4.51 16.34
N GLU A 86 -0.66 3.31 15.87
CA GLU A 86 0.22 2.44 15.10
C GLU A 86 -0.49 2.03 13.81
N ILE A 87 0.24 2.09 12.69
CA ILE A 87 -0.27 1.72 11.36
C ILE A 87 0.70 0.73 10.75
N SER A 88 0.17 -0.36 10.22
CA SER A 88 0.92 -1.24 9.33
C SER A 88 0.63 -0.85 7.88
N SER A 89 1.64 -0.89 7.02
CA SER A 89 1.50 -0.66 5.60
C SER A 89 2.22 -1.73 4.78
N SER A 90 1.69 -2.03 3.60
CA SER A 90 2.24 -3.00 2.66
C SER A 90 2.18 -2.45 1.24
N GLN A 91 3.33 -2.31 0.57
CA GLN A 91 3.45 -1.92 -0.83
C GLN A 91 4.74 -2.49 -1.42
N ASP A 92 4.72 -2.95 -2.68
CA ASP A 92 5.89 -3.55 -3.35
C ASP A 92 6.61 -4.61 -2.50
N ASP A 93 5.81 -5.47 -1.87
CA ASP A 93 6.28 -6.59 -1.02
C ASP A 93 7.00 -6.18 0.26
N ARG A 94 7.09 -4.89 0.56
CA ARG A 94 7.58 -4.39 1.83
C ARG A 94 6.40 -4.24 2.77
N ILE A 95 6.55 -4.78 3.97
CA ILE A 95 5.62 -4.57 5.08
C ILE A 95 6.38 -3.79 6.13
N SER A 96 5.74 -2.75 6.65
CA SER A 96 6.33 -1.91 7.68
C SER A 96 5.28 -1.47 8.67
N VAL A 97 5.72 -1.22 9.90
CA VAL A 97 4.88 -0.69 10.97
C VAL A 97 5.41 0.69 11.31
N GLN A 98 4.52 1.67 11.35
CA GLN A 98 4.79 3.06 11.64
C GLN A 98 4.19 3.43 13.00
N ARG A 99 5.00 4.08 13.84
CA ARG A 99 4.65 4.62 15.15
C ARG A 99 4.66 6.16 15.12
N PRO A 100 4.19 6.84 16.19
CA PRO A 100 4.16 8.30 16.20
C PRO A 100 5.53 8.91 15.89
N GLY A 101 5.55 9.82 14.92
CA GLY A 101 6.72 10.48 14.36
C GLY A 101 7.29 9.81 13.11
N ASP A 102 6.96 8.55 12.85
CA ASP A 102 7.48 7.82 11.70
C ASP A 102 6.85 8.32 10.39
N ILE A 103 7.65 8.26 9.33
CA ILE A 103 7.25 8.63 7.97
C ILE A 103 7.31 7.40 7.07
N VAL A 104 6.31 7.27 6.20
CA VAL A 104 6.31 6.28 5.11
C VAL A 104 5.87 6.93 3.80
N VAL A 105 6.54 6.58 2.71
CA VAL A 105 6.15 7.00 1.36
C VAL A 105 5.38 5.89 0.67
N LEU A 106 4.24 6.23 0.11
CA LEU A 106 3.35 5.33 -0.63
C LEU A 106 3.14 5.86 -2.04
N ASP A 107 3.38 5.00 -3.01
CA ASP A 107 3.09 5.26 -4.42
C ASP A 107 1.63 4.92 -4.76
N ARG A 108 1.19 5.30 -5.96
CA ARG A 108 -0.11 4.97 -6.55
C ARG A 108 -0.08 3.57 -7.16
N ARG A 109 0.32 2.59 -6.35
CA ARG A 109 0.41 1.16 -6.67
C ARG A 109 -0.36 0.36 -5.60
N PRO A 110 -0.71 -0.91 -5.86
CA PRO A 110 -1.51 -1.67 -4.92
C PRO A 110 -0.92 -1.65 -3.51
N THR A 111 -1.74 -1.27 -2.54
CA THR A 111 -1.29 -0.96 -1.18
C THR A 111 -2.34 -1.40 -0.17
N THR A 112 -1.90 -1.90 0.97
CA THR A 112 -2.75 -2.10 2.13
C THR A 112 -2.20 -1.29 3.30
N MET A 113 -3.06 -0.59 4.02
CA MET A 113 -2.75 0.00 5.32
C MET A 113 -3.76 -0.51 6.34
N ALA A 114 -3.32 -0.85 7.54
CA ALA A 114 -4.21 -1.34 8.58
C ALA A 114 -3.83 -0.81 9.95
N SER A 115 -4.85 -0.44 10.74
CA SER A 115 -4.72 -0.08 12.14
C SER A 115 -5.69 -0.90 13.00
N ALA A 116 -5.21 -1.39 14.14
CA ALA A 116 -6.02 -2.12 15.12
C ALA A 116 -6.72 -1.21 16.14
N ALA A 117 -6.34 0.08 16.18
CA ALA A 117 -6.87 1.08 17.09
C ALA A 117 -7.07 2.42 16.37
N GLU A 118 -7.56 3.43 17.11
CA GLU A 118 -7.65 4.80 16.61
C GLU A 118 -6.25 5.34 16.28
N THR A 119 -6.15 6.01 15.13
CA THR A 119 -4.91 6.62 14.65
C THR A 119 -5.15 8.05 14.22
N GLN A 120 -4.09 8.85 14.27
CA GLN A 120 -4.05 10.17 13.66
C GLN A 120 -2.85 10.25 12.73
N THR A 121 -3.07 10.59 11.46
CA THR A 121 -2.03 10.60 10.42
C THR A 121 -2.12 11.88 9.61
N LEU A 122 -0.98 12.47 9.29
CA LEU A 122 -0.85 13.56 8.34
C LEU A 122 -0.40 12.99 6.99
N PHE A 123 -1.23 13.15 5.97
CA PHE A 123 -0.93 12.74 4.61
C PHE A 123 -0.56 13.96 3.77
N LEU A 124 0.56 13.87 3.06
CA LEU A 124 1.04 14.89 2.14
C LEU A 124 0.98 14.31 0.74
N GLU A 125 0.18 14.91 -0.13
CA GLU A 125 0.24 14.61 -1.56
C GLU A 125 1.31 15.48 -2.20
N VAL A 126 2.40 14.84 -2.62
CA VAL A 126 3.60 15.49 -3.17
C VAL A 126 3.74 15.16 -4.66
N PRO A 127 4.20 16.09 -5.52
CA PRO A 127 4.52 15.76 -6.90
C PRO A 127 5.61 14.68 -6.97
N ARG A 128 5.36 13.61 -7.74
CA ARG A 128 6.28 12.47 -7.91
C ARG A 128 7.67 12.93 -8.29
N ALA A 129 7.76 13.83 -9.27
CA ALA A 129 9.01 14.35 -9.79
C ALA A 129 9.88 15.04 -8.72
N SER A 130 9.28 15.60 -7.68
CA SER A 130 10.03 16.28 -6.61
C SER A 130 10.79 15.31 -5.71
N LEU A 131 10.31 14.07 -5.54
CA LEU A 131 11.04 13.03 -4.81
C LEU A 131 11.88 12.14 -5.74
N GLU A 132 11.34 11.76 -6.90
CA GLU A 132 11.97 10.79 -7.80
C GLU A 132 13.21 11.36 -8.52
N ARG A 133 13.25 12.67 -8.82
CA ARG A 133 14.44 13.29 -9.42
C ARG A 133 15.67 13.21 -8.49
N PRO A 134 15.61 13.62 -7.21
CA PRO A 134 16.78 13.55 -6.33
C PRO A 134 17.05 12.14 -5.77
N LEU A 135 16.03 11.30 -5.56
CA LEU A 135 16.17 10.00 -4.87
C LEU A 135 16.23 8.80 -5.83
N GLY A 136 15.92 9.02 -7.11
CA GLY A 136 15.74 7.97 -8.11
C GLY A 136 14.40 7.25 -7.93
N SER A 137 14.29 6.07 -8.56
CA SER A 137 13.04 5.29 -8.61
C SER A 137 12.37 5.13 -7.24
N THR A 138 11.06 5.42 -7.19
CA THR A 138 10.22 5.35 -5.98
C THR A 138 10.26 3.98 -5.29
N ARG A 139 10.43 2.89 -6.06
CA ARG A 139 10.62 1.51 -5.55
C ARG A 139 11.69 1.39 -4.47
N ARG A 140 12.68 2.29 -4.44
CA ARG A 140 13.76 2.25 -3.46
C ARG A 140 13.29 2.62 -2.06
N TYR A 141 12.29 3.50 -1.93
CA TYR A 141 11.89 4.09 -0.65
C TYR A 141 10.39 3.97 -0.34
N THR A 142 9.59 3.37 -1.22
CA THR A 142 8.18 3.10 -0.93
C THR A 142 7.99 2.01 0.14
N ALA A 143 6.99 2.17 1.00
CA ALA A 143 6.71 1.31 2.17
C ALA A 143 7.92 1.06 3.09
N LEU A 144 8.92 1.94 3.05
CA LEU A 144 10.05 1.96 3.97
C LEU A 144 9.72 2.90 5.13
N THR A 145 9.88 2.44 6.37
CA THR A 145 9.78 3.31 7.54
C THR A 145 11.03 4.17 7.66
N ILE A 146 10.82 5.47 7.69
CA ILE A 146 11.78 6.50 8.05
C ILE A 146 11.48 6.85 9.52
N GLY A 147 12.34 6.38 10.41
CA GLY A 147 12.08 6.38 11.85
C GLY A 147 12.09 7.77 12.45
N ALA A 148 11.22 8.00 13.43
CA ALA A 148 11.16 9.24 14.23
C ALA A 148 12.46 9.52 15.00
N ASP A 149 13.26 8.48 15.25
CA ASP A 149 14.56 8.54 15.92
C ASP A 149 15.65 9.17 15.05
N GLN A 150 15.43 9.28 13.73
CA GLN A 150 16.35 9.98 12.85
C GLN A 150 16.19 11.50 13.00
N PRO A 151 17.31 12.25 13.12
CA PRO A 151 17.26 13.70 13.28
C PRO A 151 16.46 14.41 12.18
N GLY A 152 16.63 14.00 10.92
CA GLY A 152 15.91 14.57 9.78
C GLY A 152 14.38 14.43 9.88
N THR A 153 13.89 13.30 10.40
CA THR A 153 12.46 13.01 10.52
C THR A 153 11.77 13.94 11.51
N SER A 154 12.43 14.22 12.64
CA SER A 154 11.89 15.15 13.65
C SER A 154 11.71 16.57 13.09
N LEU A 155 12.61 17.03 12.22
CA LEU A 155 12.51 18.32 11.56
C LEU A 155 11.35 18.36 10.56
N VAL A 156 11.18 17.30 9.77
CA VAL A 156 10.05 17.17 8.83
C VAL A 156 8.72 17.24 9.56
N THR A 157 8.55 16.42 10.60
CA THR A 157 7.29 16.36 11.36
C THR A 157 6.96 17.71 12.02
N THR A 158 7.95 18.36 12.63
CA THR A 158 7.80 19.70 13.24
C THR A 158 7.44 20.75 12.19
N PHE A 159 8.14 20.75 11.06
CA PHE A 159 7.91 21.70 9.98
C PHE A 159 6.48 21.62 9.43
N PHE A 160 5.99 20.41 9.12
CA PHE A 160 4.66 20.25 8.56
C PHE A 160 3.54 20.50 9.58
N ASP A 161 3.73 20.19 10.88
CA ASP A 161 2.74 20.57 11.89
C ASP A 161 2.62 22.10 12.00
N GLU A 162 3.75 22.81 12.00
CA GLU A 162 3.75 24.28 12.06
C GLU A 162 3.21 24.93 10.78
N LEU A 163 3.54 24.37 9.61
CA LEU A 163 3.01 24.84 8.33
C LEU A 163 1.48 24.75 8.30
N VAL A 164 0.91 23.64 8.77
CA VAL A 164 -0.55 23.46 8.86
C VAL A 164 -1.19 24.42 9.86
N ARG A 165 -0.49 24.86 10.89
CA ARG A 165 -1.01 25.85 11.86
C ARG A 165 -0.98 27.28 11.30
N THR A 166 0.00 27.59 10.46
CA THR A 166 0.30 28.97 10.06
C THR A 166 -0.14 29.31 8.63
N TYR A 167 -0.40 28.33 7.74
CA TYR A 167 -0.62 28.58 6.31
C TYR A 167 -1.72 29.61 6.00
N GLY A 168 -2.78 29.69 6.82
CA GLY A 168 -3.87 30.65 6.63
C GLY A 168 -3.44 32.12 6.73
N HIS A 169 -2.27 32.39 7.30
CA HIS A 169 -1.69 33.73 7.42
C HIS A 169 -0.60 34.01 6.38
N LEU A 170 -0.24 33.01 5.56
CA LEU A 170 0.79 33.14 4.54
C LEU A 170 0.20 33.69 3.24
N THR A 171 0.98 34.50 2.53
CA THR A 171 0.65 34.80 1.13
C THR A 171 0.78 33.54 0.29
N PRO A 172 0.04 33.41 -0.83
CA PRO A 172 0.14 32.24 -1.70
C PRO A 172 1.58 31.94 -2.17
N GLU A 173 2.35 32.98 -2.46
CA GLU A 173 3.76 32.87 -2.87
C GLU A 173 4.63 32.33 -1.72
N MET A 174 4.41 32.80 -0.49
CA MET A 174 5.13 32.30 0.68
C MET A 174 4.73 30.85 0.99
N ALA A 175 3.44 30.51 0.89
CA ALA A 175 2.96 29.14 1.06
C ALA A 175 3.62 28.17 0.05
N ALA A 176 3.74 28.55 -1.22
CA ALA A 176 4.43 27.76 -2.24
C ALA A 176 5.93 27.57 -1.95
N ARG A 177 6.61 28.63 -1.46
CA ARG A 177 8.01 28.54 -1.01
C ARG A 177 8.17 27.60 0.18
N MET A 178 7.32 27.73 1.20
CA MET A 178 7.35 26.87 2.39
C MET A 178 7.06 25.41 2.04
N ALA A 179 6.10 25.16 1.14
CA ALA A 179 5.84 23.82 0.63
C ALA A 179 7.07 23.20 -0.06
N SER A 180 7.79 23.98 -0.85
CA SER A 180 9.02 23.52 -1.51
C SER A 180 10.12 23.18 -0.49
N ILE A 181 10.30 24.03 0.54
CA ILE A 181 11.24 23.76 1.64
C ILE A 181 10.86 22.48 2.40
N GLY A 182 9.58 22.26 2.66
CA GLY A 182 9.10 21.03 3.30
C GLY A 182 9.37 19.78 2.47
N ILE A 183 9.25 19.88 1.14
CA ILE A 183 9.63 18.79 0.23
C ILE A 183 11.14 18.55 0.27
N ASP A 184 11.97 19.59 0.30
CA ASP A 184 13.43 19.43 0.39
C ASP A 184 13.84 18.77 1.71
N LEU A 185 13.16 19.09 2.82
CA LEU A 185 13.35 18.39 4.10
C LEU A 185 12.96 16.91 4.01
N LEU A 186 11.86 16.58 3.34
CA LEU A 186 11.46 15.19 3.07
C LEU A 186 12.55 14.46 2.28
N VAL A 187 13.05 15.08 1.21
CA VAL A 187 14.12 14.50 0.38
C VAL A 187 15.36 14.23 1.22
N ALA A 188 15.79 15.18 2.06
CA ALA A 188 16.95 15.02 2.93
C ALA A 188 16.77 13.86 3.92
N SER A 189 15.60 13.78 4.58
CA SER A 189 15.28 12.71 5.53
C SER A 189 15.23 11.33 4.86
N ILE A 190 14.62 11.21 3.67
CA ILE A 190 14.60 9.97 2.90
C ILE A 190 16.03 9.58 2.46
N ALA A 191 16.83 10.54 1.98
CA ALA A 191 18.20 10.30 1.55
C ALA A 191 19.09 9.81 2.69
N GLU A 192 18.96 10.38 3.89
CA GLU A 192 19.64 9.94 5.10
C GLU A 192 19.27 8.47 5.41
N ARG A 193 17.98 8.14 5.43
CA ARG A 193 17.50 6.76 5.66
C ARG A 193 18.03 5.78 4.61
N LEU A 194 18.10 6.19 3.35
CA LEU A 194 18.65 5.37 2.27
C LEU A 194 20.17 5.18 2.36
N SER A 195 20.88 6.11 3.00
CA SER A 195 22.32 6.04 3.22
C SER A 195 22.70 5.19 4.43
N GLN A 196 21.79 5.09 5.41
CA GLN A 196 21.95 4.23 6.60
C GLN A 196 21.64 2.75 6.33
N ASP A 197 20.92 2.42 5.26
CA ASP A 197 20.80 1.02 4.83
C ASP A 197 22.12 0.60 4.17
N PRO A 198 22.84 -0.40 4.69
CA PRO A 198 24.08 -0.84 4.07
C PRO A 198 23.80 -1.21 2.59
N PRO A 199 24.77 -0.98 1.67
CA PRO A 199 24.60 -1.26 0.24
C PRO A 199 24.10 -2.68 -0.03
N GLU A 200 24.46 -3.65 0.82
CA GLU A 200 23.98 -5.03 0.79
C GLU A 200 22.47 -5.16 1.04
N ASN A 201 21.87 -4.37 1.93
CA ASN A 201 20.41 -4.38 2.18
C ASN A 201 19.61 -3.76 1.04
N LEU A 202 20.14 -2.71 0.40
CA LEU A 202 19.49 -2.14 -0.79
C LEU A 202 19.55 -3.12 -1.96
N GLN A 203 20.69 -3.76 -2.20
CA GLN A 203 20.81 -4.80 -3.23
C GLN A 203 19.89 -5.99 -2.94
N ALA A 204 19.90 -6.51 -1.72
CA ALA A 204 18.98 -7.54 -1.26
C ALA A 204 17.51 -7.16 -1.51
N THR A 205 17.13 -5.94 -1.15
CA THR A 205 15.76 -5.45 -1.33
C THR A 205 15.40 -5.33 -2.81
N LEU A 206 16.31 -4.82 -3.65
CA LEU A 206 16.12 -4.74 -5.10
C LEU A 206 16.01 -6.12 -5.73
N ILE A 207 16.77 -7.11 -5.25
CA ILE A 207 16.69 -8.50 -5.72
C ILE A 207 15.33 -9.09 -5.37
N VAL A 208 14.85 -8.93 -4.13
CA VAL A 208 13.52 -9.41 -3.75
C VAL A 208 12.42 -8.72 -4.55
N GLN A 209 12.52 -7.41 -4.77
CA GLN A 209 11.55 -6.67 -5.60
C GLN A 209 11.55 -7.15 -7.07
N ARG A 210 12.73 -7.37 -7.65
CA ARG A 210 12.85 -7.94 -9.01
C ARG A 210 12.26 -9.35 -9.04
N ALA A 211 12.48 -10.14 -7.99
CA ALA A 211 11.92 -11.47 -7.87
C ALA A 211 10.40 -11.45 -7.85
N SER A 212 9.81 -10.63 -7.00
CA SER A 212 8.37 -10.51 -6.95
C SER A 212 7.77 -9.98 -8.25
N ALA A 213 8.39 -8.98 -8.88
CA ALA A 213 7.93 -8.47 -10.17
C ALA A 213 8.01 -9.55 -11.26
N TYR A 214 9.06 -10.36 -11.27
CA TYR A 214 9.17 -11.49 -12.19
C TYR A 214 8.09 -12.54 -11.91
N ILE A 215 7.83 -12.88 -10.65
CA ILE A 215 6.75 -13.80 -10.28
C ILE A 215 5.42 -13.28 -10.81
N GLU A 216 5.06 -12.02 -10.54
CA GLU A 216 3.81 -11.40 -10.99
C GLU A 216 3.63 -11.44 -12.50
N GLY A 217 4.70 -11.17 -13.26
CA GLY A 217 4.69 -11.22 -14.72
C GLY A 217 4.58 -12.63 -15.30
N ASN A 218 4.92 -13.66 -14.53
CA ASN A 218 5.05 -15.04 -15.00
C ASN A 218 4.17 -16.04 -14.23
N LEU A 219 3.15 -15.58 -13.49
CA LEU A 219 2.31 -16.46 -12.65
C LEU A 219 1.63 -17.60 -13.42
N VAL A 220 1.38 -17.42 -14.72
CA VAL A 220 0.73 -18.40 -15.61
C VAL A 220 1.70 -19.49 -16.08
N ASP A 221 3.02 -19.24 -16.05
CA ASP A 221 4.03 -20.23 -16.42
C ASP A 221 4.01 -21.38 -15.41
N LEU A 222 3.64 -22.57 -15.85
CA LEU A 222 3.53 -23.78 -15.02
C LEU A 222 4.88 -24.20 -14.43
N ASP A 223 5.96 -23.86 -15.12
CA ASP A 223 7.31 -24.24 -14.73
C ASP A 223 7.98 -23.16 -13.85
N LEU A 224 7.27 -22.08 -13.50
CA LEU A 224 7.80 -21.08 -12.58
C LEU A 224 8.03 -21.72 -11.20
N ASP A 225 9.31 -21.91 -10.89
CA ASP A 225 9.81 -22.43 -9.62
C ASP A 225 10.94 -21.54 -9.06
N PRO A 226 11.38 -21.75 -7.81
CA PRO A 226 12.45 -20.95 -7.22
C PRO A 226 13.77 -20.98 -8.02
N THR A 227 14.07 -22.09 -8.70
CA THR A 227 15.32 -22.26 -9.47
C THR A 227 15.29 -21.39 -10.73
N ARG A 228 14.20 -21.45 -11.49
CA ARG A 228 13.97 -20.60 -12.67
C ARG A 228 13.93 -19.14 -12.29
N LEU A 229 13.28 -18.81 -11.17
CA LEU A 229 13.23 -17.45 -10.65
C LEU A 229 14.64 -16.91 -10.35
N ALA A 230 15.45 -17.67 -9.61
CA ALA A 230 16.83 -17.27 -9.30
C ALA A 230 17.68 -17.08 -10.56
N SER A 231 17.56 -18.01 -11.51
CA SER A 231 18.23 -17.92 -12.81
C SER A 231 17.80 -16.68 -13.61
N ALA A 232 16.51 -16.32 -13.60
CA ALA A 232 15.99 -15.18 -14.35
C ALA A 232 16.44 -13.83 -13.77
N ILE A 233 16.69 -13.76 -12.47
CA ILE A 233 17.12 -12.53 -11.78
C ILE A 233 18.66 -12.41 -11.76
N GLY A 234 19.36 -13.50 -12.06
CA GLY A 234 20.83 -13.53 -12.08
C GLY A 234 21.45 -13.69 -10.69
N VAL A 235 20.82 -14.44 -9.79
CA VAL A 235 21.31 -14.72 -8.44
C VAL A 235 21.32 -16.22 -8.15
N SER A 236 22.10 -16.66 -7.16
CA SER A 236 22.05 -18.06 -6.73
C SER A 236 20.72 -18.35 -6.03
N LEU A 237 20.20 -19.58 -6.18
CA LEU A 237 18.97 -20.02 -5.50
C LEU A 237 19.10 -19.88 -3.98
N ARG A 238 20.25 -20.28 -3.43
CA ARG A 238 20.53 -20.18 -1.99
C ARG A 238 20.43 -18.74 -1.50
N TYR A 239 21.06 -17.80 -2.20
CA TYR A 239 21.01 -16.40 -1.81
C TYR A 239 19.59 -15.84 -1.92
N LEU A 240 18.85 -16.17 -2.99
CA LEU A 240 17.46 -15.75 -3.12
C LEU A 240 16.57 -16.32 -1.99
N GLN A 241 16.78 -17.59 -1.60
CA GLN A 241 16.09 -18.20 -0.47
C GLN A 241 16.43 -17.50 0.84
N GLU A 242 17.70 -17.23 1.12
CA GLU A 242 18.14 -16.48 2.30
C GLU A 242 17.45 -15.11 2.38
N LEU A 243 17.35 -14.39 1.26
CA LEU A 243 16.67 -13.09 1.19
C LEU A 243 15.16 -13.16 1.45
N PHE A 244 14.48 -14.20 0.96
CA PHE A 244 13.06 -14.42 1.23
C PHE A 244 12.83 -14.89 2.68
N HIS A 245 13.71 -15.74 3.21
CA HIS A 245 13.66 -16.21 4.59
C HIS A 245 13.88 -15.09 5.60
N ALA A 246 14.75 -14.12 5.30
CA ALA A 246 14.94 -12.92 6.12
C ALA A 246 13.66 -12.07 6.25
N GLN A 247 12.65 -12.30 5.42
CA GLN A 247 11.34 -11.66 5.46
C GLN A 247 10.21 -12.62 5.90
N ASP A 248 10.57 -13.76 6.51
CA ASP A 248 9.65 -14.83 6.90
C ASP A 248 8.81 -15.39 5.73
N ARG A 249 9.39 -15.44 4.52
CA ARG A 249 8.73 -15.93 3.31
C ARG A 249 9.43 -17.14 2.71
N ASN A 250 8.63 -18.11 2.26
CA ASN A 250 9.07 -19.17 1.36
C ASN A 250 8.67 -18.80 -0.09
N ILE A 251 9.61 -18.91 -1.03
CA ILE A 251 9.39 -18.53 -2.44
C ILE A 251 8.28 -19.35 -3.09
N SER A 252 8.28 -20.68 -2.88
CA SER A 252 7.28 -21.57 -3.46
C SER A 252 5.89 -21.27 -2.92
N ASP A 253 5.76 -21.08 -1.61
CA ASP A 253 4.48 -20.74 -0.98
C ASP A 253 4.00 -19.35 -1.41
N TRP A 254 4.93 -18.41 -1.63
CA TRP A 254 4.61 -17.10 -2.18
C TRP A 254 4.03 -17.18 -3.59
N ILE A 255 4.65 -17.95 -4.50
CA ILE A 255 4.13 -18.19 -5.85
C ILE A 255 2.72 -18.78 -5.77
N TRP A 256 2.51 -19.81 -4.94
CA TRP A 256 1.19 -20.44 -4.78
C TRP A 256 0.14 -19.47 -4.23
N ARG A 257 0.50 -18.67 -3.21
CA ARG A 257 -0.37 -17.65 -2.64
C ARG A 257 -0.82 -16.65 -3.71
N ARG A 258 0.12 -16.14 -4.52
CA ARG A 258 -0.20 -15.19 -5.59
C ARG A 258 -1.06 -15.79 -6.69
N ARG A 259 -0.81 -17.04 -7.11
CA ARG A 259 -1.68 -17.77 -8.06
C ARG A 259 -3.11 -17.94 -7.53
N LEU A 260 -3.26 -18.26 -6.24
CA LEU A 260 -4.58 -18.39 -5.59
C LEU A 260 -5.31 -17.05 -5.51
N GLU A 261 -4.62 -15.96 -5.23
CA GLU A 261 -5.19 -14.61 -5.18
C GLU A 261 -5.69 -14.14 -6.55
N VAL A 262 -4.93 -14.38 -7.62
CA VAL A 262 -5.38 -14.13 -8.99
C VAL A 262 -6.59 -15.00 -9.35
N ALA A 263 -6.60 -16.27 -8.93
CA ALA A 263 -7.74 -17.15 -9.15
C ALA A 263 -9.00 -16.67 -8.41
N ALA A 264 -8.87 -16.21 -7.16
CA ALA A 264 -9.97 -15.66 -6.38
C ALA A 264 -10.57 -14.41 -7.04
N GLN A 265 -9.71 -13.51 -7.53
CA GLN A 265 -10.14 -12.32 -8.29
C GLN A 265 -10.96 -12.71 -9.54
N ARG A 266 -10.47 -13.67 -10.33
CA ARG A 266 -11.20 -14.16 -11.52
C ARG A 266 -12.50 -14.88 -11.16
N LEU A 267 -12.53 -15.62 -10.05
CA LEU A 267 -13.75 -16.27 -9.58
C LEU A 267 -14.82 -15.26 -9.12
N ALA A 268 -14.40 -14.08 -8.65
CA ALA A 268 -15.28 -13.00 -8.22
C ALA A 268 -15.66 -12.00 -9.32
N ASP A 269 -15.19 -12.21 -10.55
CA ASP A 269 -15.44 -11.36 -11.71
C ASP A 269 -16.56 -11.95 -12.60
N PRO A 270 -17.69 -11.23 -12.78
CA PRO A 270 -18.77 -11.65 -13.69
C PRO A 270 -18.29 -11.95 -15.11
N GLY A 271 -17.25 -11.26 -15.59
CA GLY A 271 -16.64 -11.49 -16.90
C GLY A 271 -16.08 -12.90 -17.07
N PHE A 272 -15.72 -13.59 -15.97
CA PHE A 272 -15.20 -14.96 -15.96
C PHE A 272 -16.23 -15.99 -15.48
N ALA A 273 -17.48 -15.61 -15.23
CA ALA A 273 -18.51 -16.52 -14.71
C ALA A 273 -18.77 -17.73 -15.64
N HIS A 274 -18.61 -17.55 -16.94
CA HIS A 274 -18.77 -18.58 -17.97
C HIS A 274 -17.57 -19.54 -18.08
N VAL A 275 -16.43 -19.22 -17.45
CA VAL A 275 -15.20 -20.02 -17.54
C VAL A 275 -15.24 -21.18 -16.55
N ALA A 276 -15.01 -22.39 -17.03
CA ALA A 276 -14.95 -23.59 -16.20
C ALA A 276 -13.83 -23.49 -15.15
N ILE A 277 -14.05 -24.03 -13.96
CA ILE A 277 -13.08 -23.97 -12.84
C ILE A 277 -11.72 -24.55 -13.24
N GLY A 278 -11.71 -25.67 -13.97
CA GLY A 278 -10.47 -26.26 -14.49
C GLY A 278 -9.71 -25.33 -15.43
N ALA A 279 -10.40 -24.73 -16.41
CA ALA A 279 -9.79 -23.77 -17.33
C ALA A 279 -9.24 -22.53 -16.62
N LEU A 280 -9.96 -22.03 -15.61
CA LEU A 280 -9.50 -20.93 -14.76
C LEU A 280 -8.25 -21.33 -13.98
N ALA A 281 -8.21 -22.53 -13.40
CA ALA A 281 -7.05 -23.04 -12.69
C ALA A 281 -5.81 -23.09 -13.60
N TYR A 282 -5.93 -23.63 -14.81
CA TYR A 282 -4.85 -23.62 -15.81
C TYR A 282 -4.40 -22.20 -16.14
N GLY A 283 -5.35 -21.29 -16.39
CA GLY A 283 -5.05 -19.89 -16.65
C GLY A 283 -4.39 -19.14 -15.49
N CYS A 284 -4.36 -19.72 -14.28
CA CYS A 284 -3.69 -19.18 -13.10
C CYS A 284 -2.42 -19.97 -12.74
N GLY A 285 -1.90 -20.82 -13.64
CA GLY A 285 -0.65 -21.54 -13.42
C GLY A 285 -0.77 -22.82 -12.58
N PHE A 286 -1.96 -23.44 -12.51
CA PHE A 286 -2.11 -24.79 -11.93
C PHE A 286 -2.08 -25.87 -13.01
N SER A 287 -1.32 -26.93 -12.78
CA SER A 287 -1.21 -28.06 -13.71
C SER A 287 -2.39 -29.03 -13.64
N ASN A 288 -3.23 -28.98 -12.60
CA ASN A 288 -4.47 -29.73 -12.53
C ASN A 288 -5.49 -29.10 -11.54
N GLN A 289 -6.78 -29.35 -11.80
CA GLN A 289 -7.90 -28.80 -11.04
C GLN A 289 -8.01 -29.34 -9.61
N SER A 290 -7.64 -30.60 -9.37
CA SER A 290 -7.75 -31.21 -8.04
C SER A 290 -6.79 -30.55 -7.04
N HIS A 291 -5.53 -30.33 -7.44
CA HIS A 291 -4.53 -29.62 -6.64
C HIS A 291 -4.95 -28.17 -6.38
N PHE A 292 -5.43 -27.48 -7.43
CA PHE A 292 -6.01 -26.14 -7.29
C PHE A 292 -7.14 -26.11 -6.25
N SER A 293 -8.12 -27.01 -6.38
CA SER A 293 -9.33 -26.97 -5.54
C SER A 293 -9.01 -27.23 -4.07
N ARG A 294 -8.05 -28.12 -3.79
CA ARG A 294 -7.56 -28.38 -2.42
C ARG A 294 -6.87 -27.14 -1.86
N ARG A 295 -5.86 -26.60 -2.56
CA ARG A 295 -5.11 -25.42 -2.13
C ARG A 295 -6.01 -24.19 -1.94
N PHE A 296 -7.00 -24.02 -2.82
CA PHE A 296 -7.96 -22.93 -2.73
C PHE A 296 -8.86 -23.06 -1.50
N LYS A 297 -9.39 -24.27 -1.25
CA LYS A 297 -10.19 -24.55 -0.06
C LYS A 297 -9.38 -24.37 1.23
N ASP A 298 -8.12 -24.82 1.25
CA ASP A 298 -7.24 -24.65 2.40
C ASP A 298 -6.99 -23.16 2.73
N ARG A 299 -6.98 -22.29 1.71
CA ARG A 299 -6.68 -20.84 1.86
C ARG A 299 -7.90 -19.97 2.14
N TYR A 300 -9.04 -20.29 1.53
CA TYR A 300 -10.26 -19.48 1.55
C TYR A 300 -11.43 -20.15 2.27
N GLU A 301 -11.21 -21.34 2.84
CA GLU A 301 -12.18 -22.15 3.58
C GLU A 301 -13.44 -22.55 2.77
N LEU A 302 -13.44 -22.26 1.46
CA LEU A 302 -14.53 -22.50 0.53
C LEU A 302 -14.01 -23.20 -0.71
N ALA A 303 -14.81 -24.09 -1.29
CA ALA A 303 -14.50 -24.65 -2.61
C ALA A 303 -14.57 -23.53 -3.68
N PRO A 304 -13.78 -23.61 -4.77
CA PRO A 304 -13.77 -22.60 -5.82
C PRO A 304 -15.17 -22.27 -6.40
N THR A 305 -16.02 -23.28 -6.54
CA THR A 305 -17.40 -23.12 -7.05
C THR A 305 -18.27 -22.33 -6.07
N ASP A 306 -18.20 -22.65 -4.78
CA ASP A 306 -18.96 -21.98 -3.73
C ASP A 306 -18.50 -20.53 -3.56
N TYR A 307 -17.18 -20.33 -3.61
CA TYR A 307 -16.56 -19.00 -3.57
C TYR A 307 -17.08 -18.12 -4.73
N ARG A 308 -17.07 -18.64 -5.96
CA ARG A 308 -17.62 -17.95 -7.14
C ARG A 308 -19.09 -17.60 -6.95
N TRP A 309 -19.91 -18.58 -6.54
CA TRP A 309 -21.34 -18.38 -6.37
C TRP A 309 -21.64 -17.29 -5.33
N ARG A 310 -20.93 -17.31 -4.19
CA ARG A 310 -21.05 -16.29 -3.15
C ARG A 310 -20.61 -14.91 -3.64
N ALA A 311 -19.45 -14.82 -4.29
CA ALA A 311 -18.89 -13.56 -4.77
C ALA A 311 -19.77 -12.89 -5.84
N LEU A 312 -20.37 -13.66 -6.74
CA LEU A 312 -21.26 -13.14 -7.79
C LEU A 312 -22.65 -12.75 -7.25
N ARG A 313 -23.16 -13.44 -6.22
CA ARG A 313 -24.44 -13.07 -5.57
C ARG A 313 -24.35 -11.82 -4.70
N SER A 314 -23.19 -11.50 -4.14
CA SER A 314 -22.99 -10.27 -3.37
C SER A 314 -22.85 -9.01 -4.23
N LYS A 315 -22.81 -9.14 -5.55
CA LYS A 315 -22.69 -8.02 -6.52
C LYS A 315 -23.96 -7.75 -7.33
N VAL A 316 -25.04 -8.51 -7.09
CA VAL A 316 -26.39 -8.32 -7.66
C VAL A 316 -27.29 -7.77 -6.57
#